data_AF-A0A352L516-F1
#
_entry.id   AF-A0A352L516-F1
#
_cell.length_a   1.000
_cell.length_b   1.000
_cell.length_c   1.000
_cell.angle_alpha   90.00
_cell.angle_beta   90.00
_cell.angle_gamma   90.00
#
_symmetry.space_group_name_H-M   'P 1'
#
loop_
_entity.id
_entity.type
_entity.pdbx_description
1 polymer ?
#
loop_
_entity_poly.entity_id
_entity_poly.type
_entity_poly.pdbx_seq_one_letter_code
_entity_poly.pdbx_strand_id
1 'polypeptide(L)' 'MQLLKAAGHTVLPISRRSTDSSTILWEPDRGFLNPARLEGVDAIVHL' A
#
# COMPACT_ATOMS: atom_id res chain seq x y z
N MET A 1 -7.24 -9.53 1.29
CA MET A 1 -7.34 -8.25 2.03
C MET A 1 -8.48 -8.22 3.05
N GLN A 2 -9.61 -8.87 2.80
CA GLN A 2 -10.77 -8.83 3.71
C GLN A 2 -10.50 -9.44 5.10
N LEU A 3 -9.65 -10.47 5.18
CA LEU A 3 -9.25 -11.09 6.46
C LEU A 3 -8.47 -10.14 7.38
N LEU A 4 -7.52 -9.36 6.86
CA LEU A 4 -6.76 -8.40 7.67
C LEU A 4 -7.67 -7.31 8.24
N LYS A 5 -8.57 -6.79 7.40
CA LYS A 5 -9.57 -5.81 7.86
C LYS A 5 -10.52 -6.40 8.90
N ALA A 6 -10.98 -7.64 8.70
CA ALA A 6 -11.84 -8.34 9.65
C ALA A 6 -11.15 -8.62 10.99
N ALA A 7 -9.83 -8.80 11.00
CA ALA A 7 -9.02 -8.92 12.20
C ALA A 7 -8.70 -7.58 12.89
N GLY A 8 -9.21 -6.45 12.37
CA GLY A 8 -9.04 -5.12 12.95
C GLY A 8 -7.83 -4.33 12.44
N HIS A 9 -7.14 -4.81 11.40
CA HIS A 9 -6.02 -4.07 10.84
C HIS A 9 -6.48 -2.98 9.87
N THR A 10 -5.81 -1.83 9.92
CA THR A 10 -5.86 -0.82 8.85
C THR A 10 -5.01 -1.30 7.68
N VAL A 11 -5.56 -1.19 6.47
CA VAL A 11 -4.91 -1.69 5.26
C VAL A 11 -4.87 -0.61 4.20
N LEU A 12 -3.66 -0.23 3.80
CA LEU A 12 -3.39 0.67 2.69
C LEU A 12 -3.01 -0.15 1.45
N PRO A 13 -3.78 -0.06 0.34
CA PRO A 13 -3.43 -0.77 -0.88
C PRO A 13 -2.21 -0.11 -1.53
N ILE A 14 -1.26 -0.94 -1.97
CA ILE A 14 -0.17 -0.57 -2.86
C ILE A 14 -0.50 -1.14 -4.23
N SER A 15 -0.49 -0.32 -5.29
CA SER A 15 -0.83 -0.80 -6.62
C SER A 15 -0.11 -0.05 -7.73
N ARG A 16 -0.12 -0.64 -8.93
CA ARG A 16 0.46 -0.05 -10.15
C ARG A 16 -0.42 1.00 -10.82
N ARG A 17 -1.66 1.16 -10.37
CA ARG A 17 -2.63 2.13 -10.91
C ARG A 17 -3.39 2.75 -9.77
N SER A 18 -3.21 4.05 -9.57
CA SER A 18 -3.97 4.76 -8.55
C SER A 18 -5.24 5.38 -9.14
N THR A 19 -6.38 5.09 -8.53
CA THR A 19 -7.66 5.76 -8.83
C THR A 19 -7.99 6.88 -7.86
N ASP A 20 -7.29 6.96 -6.72
CA ASP A 20 -7.55 7.93 -5.64
C ASP A 20 -6.33 8.14 -4.73
N SER A 21 -6.42 9.10 -3.81
CA SER A 21 -5.34 9.42 -2.86
C SER A 21 -5.14 8.39 -1.76
N SER A 22 -6.03 7.39 -1.61
CA SER A 22 -5.97 6.35 -0.57
C SER A 22 -5.09 5.16 -0.97
N THR A 23 -4.73 5.07 -2.25
CA THR A 23 -3.82 4.05 -2.77
C THR A 23 -2.40 4.59 -2.89
N ILE A 24 -1.42 3.81 -2.45
CA ILE A 24 -0.01 4.11 -2.66
C ILE A 24 0.37 3.63 -4.06
N LEU A 25 0.82 4.55 -4.91
CA LEU A 25 1.30 4.21 -6.25
C LEU A 25 2.68 3.54 -6.16
N TRP A 26 2.83 2.42 -6.87
CA TRP A 26 4.07 1.69 -7.03
C TRP A 26 4.37 1.47 -8.51
N GLU A 27 5.55 1.90 -8.95
CA GLU A 27 6.04 1.75 -10.32
C GLU A 27 7.30 0.85 -10.30
N PRO A 28 7.14 -0.49 -10.28
CA PRO A 28 8.28 -1.42 -10.15
C PRO A 28 9.27 -1.31 -11.30
N ASP A 29 8.78 -1.11 -12.52
CA ASP A 29 9.62 -0.99 -13.73
C ASP A 29 10.56 0.23 -13.66
N ARG A 30 10.18 1.25 -12.88
CA ARG A 30 10.97 2.46 -12.64
C ARG A 30 11.68 2.44 -11.29
N GLY A 31 11.50 1.38 -10.49
CA GLY A 31 12.01 1.29 -9.13
C GLY A 31 11.46 2.39 -8.21
N PHE A 32 10.25 2.88 -8.46
CA PHE A 32 9.70 4.04 -7.76
C PHE A 32 8.50 3.69 -6.88
N LEU A 33 8.56 4.20 -5.65
CA LEU A 33 7.46 4.32 -4.69
C LEU A 33 7.80 5.50 -3.80
N ASN A 34 6.83 6.35 -3.45
CA ASN A 34 7.08 7.47 -2.54
C ASN A 34 7.26 6.96 -1.08
N PRO A 35 8.47 7.01 -0.48
CA PRO A 35 8.70 6.43 0.85
C PRO A 35 7.92 7.11 1.96
N ALA A 36 7.63 8.42 1.82
CA ALA A 36 6.85 9.17 2.81
C ALA A 36 5.42 8.62 2.97
N ARG A 37 4.91 7.91 1.96
CA ARG A 37 3.60 7.24 2.02
C ARG A 37 3.59 5.97 2.88
N LEU A 38 4.77 5.48 3.27
CA LEU A 38 4.93 4.31 4.15
C LEU A 38 5.19 4.70 5.61
N GLU A 39 5.31 5.99 5.91
CA GLU A 39 5.47 6.45 7.30
C GLU A 39 4.28 5.99 8.16
N GLY A 40 4.58 5.39 9.31
CA GLY A 40 3.56 4.83 10.21
C GLY A 40 2.95 3.50 9.76
N VAL A 41 3.42 2.91 8.66
CA VAL A 41 3.05 1.54 8.28
C VAL A 41 3.89 0.55 9.09
N ASP A 42 3.21 -0.32 9.85
CA ASP A 42 3.87 -1.32 10.69
C ASP A 42 4.48 -2.49 9.90
N ALA A 43 3.89 -2.83 8.75
CA ALA A 43 4.31 -3.98 7.94
C ALA A 43 3.96 -3.82 6.45
N ILE A 44 4.82 -4.36 5.57
CA ILE A 44 4.56 -4.50 4.14
C ILE A 44 4.38 -5.97 3.79
N VAL A 45 3.32 -6.27 3.03
CA VAL A 45 3.06 -7.60 2.48
C VAL A 45 3.20 -7.52 0.97
N HIS A 46 4.27 -8.12 0.43
CA HIS A 46 4.41 -8.34 -1.01
C HIS A 46 3.73 -9.67 -1.36
N LEU A 47 2.53 -9.58 -1.93
CA LEU A 47 1.77 -10.71 -2.47
C LEU A 47 2.20 -11.01 -3.91
#